data_AF-K8WCY1-F1
#
_entry.id   AF-K8WCY1-F1
#
_cell.length_a   1.000
_cell.length_b   1.000
_cell.length_c   1.000
_cell.angle_alpha   90.00
_cell.angle_beta   90.00
_cell.angle_gamma   90.00
#
_symmetry.space_group_name_H-M   'P 1'
#
loop_
_entity.id
_entity.type
_entity.pdbx_description
1 polymer ?
#
loop_
_entity_poly.entity_id
_entity_poly.type
_entity_poly.pdbx_seq_one_letter_code
_entity_poly.pdbx_strand_id
1 'polypeptide(L)'
;MLRTSSHGYNVWVAEFGTGNKEIEQIKEQTIAFLSTYGMSRFAPLPYDEQSLPIRELAGYRVKSSTHDEAPILFYTLPTVFKNEIAKTFNTDIFSDALHKLGILKKPANEKGYQSRTPRLKHLGNIQQRAYILMLVPDEEEE
;
A
#
# COMPACT_ATOMS: atom_id res chain seq x y z
N MET A 1 -32.29 14.99 5.82
CA MET A 1 -31.29 15.87 5.19
C MET A 1 -30.28 16.30 6.24
N LEU A 2 -29.22 15.52 6.43
CA LEU A 2 -28.02 15.92 7.16
C LEU A 2 -26.84 15.31 6.41
N ARG A 3 -26.18 16.15 5.63
CA ARG A 3 -24.90 15.89 4.97
C ARG A 3 -23.82 16.27 5.97
N THR A 4 -23.06 15.31 6.45
CA THR A 4 -21.84 15.53 7.25
C THR A 4 -20.83 14.48 6.80
N SER A 5 -20.12 14.77 5.72
CA SER A 5 -18.72 15.25 5.75
C SER A 5 -17.74 14.07 5.70
N SER A 6 -17.18 13.84 4.52
CA SER A 6 -16.09 12.91 4.20
C SER A 6 -14.86 13.27 5.06
N HIS A 7 -14.59 12.49 6.10
CA HIS A 7 -13.48 12.73 7.05
C HIS A 7 -12.25 11.82 6.84
N GLY A 8 -12.16 11.09 5.72
CA GLY A 8 -11.00 10.24 5.41
C GLY A 8 -9.76 10.97 4.86
N TYR A 9 -9.89 12.22 4.42
CA TYR A 9 -8.84 12.94 3.65
C TYR A 9 -8.24 14.17 4.35
N ASN A 10 -8.73 14.57 5.52
CA ASN A 10 -8.44 15.88 6.13
C ASN A 10 -7.43 15.86 7.29
N VAL A 11 -6.30 15.16 7.15
CA VAL A 11 -5.13 15.37 8.04
C VAL A 11 -3.92 15.94 7.27
N TRP A 12 -4.05 16.14 5.96
CA TRP A 12 -2.91 16.28 5.06
C TRP A 12 -2.55 17.72 4.64
N VAL A 13 -3.49 18.66 4.73
CA VAL A 13 -3.31 20.00 4.17
C VAL A 13 -2.71 21.00 5.18
N ALA A 14 -2.64 20.67 6.47
CA ALA A 14 -2.21 21.63 7.50
C ALA A 14 -0.69 21.72 7.71
N GLU A 15 0.11 20.70 7.36
CA GLU A 15 1.53 20.60 7.75
C GLU A 15 2.54 20.85 6.61
N PHE A 16 2.12 20.90 5.34
CA PHE A 16 3.03 21.15 4.21
C PHE A 16 2.49 22.24 3.30
N GLY A 17 2.82 23.50 3.64
CA GLY A 17 2.53 24.67 2.81
C GLY A 17 3.16 24.57 1.41
N THR A 18 2.35 24.85 0.39
CA THR A 18 2.71 25.40 -0.94
C THR A 18 4.10 25.03 -1.52
N GLY A 19 4.46 23.75 -1.60
CA GLY A 19 5.81 23.43 -2.07
C GLY A 19 6.21 21.98 -2.32
N ASN A 20 5.31 21.00 -2.49
CA ASN A 20 5.78 19.63 -2.66
C ASN A 20 5.08 18.82 -3.75
N LYS A 21 5.14 19.34 -4.99
CA LYS A 21 4.76 18.61 -6.21
C LYS A 21 5.42 17.23 -6.30
N GLU A 22 6.63 17.09 -5.75
CA GLU A 22 7.32 15.80 -5.68
C GLU A 22 6.58 14.80 -4.77
N ILE A 23 6.22 15.21 -3.54
CA ILE A 23 5.42 14.37 -2.63
C ILE A 23 4.04 14.04 -3.25
N GLU A 24 3.40 14.99 -3.93
CA GLU A 24 2.15 14.73 -4.64
C GLU A 24 2.33 13.68 -5.75
N GLN A 25 3.38 13.79 -6.56
CA GLN A 25 3.70 12.79 -7.59
C GLN A 25 4.01 11.42 -6.98
N ILE A 26 4.73 11.36 -5.85
CA ILE A 26 5.01 10.12 -5.12
C ILE A 26 3.70 9.45 -4.67
N LYS A 27 2.76 10.25 -4.13
CA LYS A 27 1.43 9.80 -3.75
C LYS A 27 0.68 9.27 -4.96
N GLU A 28 0.51 10.09 -5.99
CA GLU A 28 -0.24 9.76 -7.19
C GLU A 28 0.29 8.51 -7.86
N GLN A 29 1.61 8.39 -8.01
CA GLN A 29 2.25 7.21 -8.62
C GLN A 29 1.97 5.93 -7.81
N THR A 30 1.96 6.03 -6.48
CA THR A 30 1.64 4.90 -5.59
C THR A 30 0.17 4.50 -5.69
N ILE A 31 -0.73 5.48 -5.61
CA ILE A 31 -2.18 5.25 -5.70
C ILE A 31 -2.55 4.72 -7.09
N ALA A 32 -2.01 5.29 -8.16
CA ALA A 32 -2.25 4.82 -9.52
C ALA A 32 -1.85 3.35 -9.70
N PHE A 33 -0.70 2.94 -9.14
CA PHE A 33 -0.28 1.54 -9.19
C PHE A 33 -1.24 0.63 -8.42
N LEU A 34 -1.63 1.01 -7.20
CA LEU A 34 -2.54 0.21 -6.37
C LEU A 34 -3.95 0.14 -6.97
N SER A 35 -4.48 1.22 -7.52
CA SER A 35 -5.79 1.23 -8.17
C SER A 35 -5.79 0.38 -9.45
N THR A 36 -4.70 0.41 -10.22
CA THR A 36 -4.58 -0.35 -11.49
C THR A 36 -4.34 -1.84 -11.25
N TYR A 37 -3.46 -2.18 -10.29
CA TYR A 37 -2.94 -3.53 -10.13
C TYR A 37 -3.31 -4.20 -8.80
N GLY A 38 -3.93 -3.48 -7.88
CA GLY A 38 -4.26 -3.95 -6.53
C GLY A 38 -5.18 -5.17 -6.51
N MET A 39 -6.02 -5.34 -7.54
CA MET A 39 -6.92 -6.50 -7.70
C MET A 39 -6.34 -7.63 -8.56
N SER A 40 -5.43 -7.33 -9.48
CA SER A 40 -4.93 -8.28 -10.48
C SER A 40 -3.56 -8.87 -10.15
N ARG A 41 -2.69 -8.11 -9.47
CA ARG A 41 -1.30 -8.51 -9.17
C ARG A 41 -1.04 -8.74 -7.68
N PHE A 42 -1.99 -8.46 -6.80
CA PHE A 42 -1.86 -8.72 -5.37
C PHE A 42 -2.76 -9.88 -4.94
N ALA A 43 -2.13 -10.98 -4.54
CA ALA A 43 -2.81 -12.17 -4.04
C ALA A 43 -3.53 -11.88 -2.72
N PRO A 44 -4.86 -12.08 -2.62
CA PRO A 44 -5.55 -12.00 -1.33
C PRO A 44 -5.06 -13.11 -0.41
N LEU A 45 -4.81 -12.79 0.87
CA LEU A 45 -4.48 -13.81 1.87
C LEU A 45 -5.72 -14.26 2.65
N PRO A 46 -5.90 -15.57 2.90
CA PRO A 46 -5.03 -16.67 2.45
C PRO A 46 -5.07 -16.90 0.94
N TYR A 47 -3.91 -17.17 0.33
CA TYR A 47 -3.75 -17.34 -1.12
C TYR A 47 -3.51 -18.80 -1.49
N ASP A 48 -4.18 -19.24 -2.56
CA ASP A 48 -4.00 -20.52 -3.23
C ASP A 48 -3.73 -20.29 -4.73
N GLU A 49 -2.56 -20.69 -5.20
CA GLU A 49 -2.11 -20.47 -6.58
C GLU A 49 -2.89 -21.31 -7.59
N GLN A 50 -3.38 -22.49 -7.19
CA GLN A 50 -4.15 -23.36 -8.09
C GLN A 50 -5.50 -22.75 -8.43
N SER A 51 -6.14 -22.11 -7.45
CA SER A 51 -7.45 -21.47 -7.60
C SER A 51 -7.36 -20.10 -8.28
N LEU A 52 -6.26 -19.37 -8.09
CA LEU A 52 -6.09 -18.01 -8.61
C LEU A 52 -4.65 -17.77 -9.10
N PRO A 53 -4.28 -18.25 -10.30
CA PRO A 53 -2.93 -18.02 -10.83
C PRO A 53 -2.71 -16.54 -11.16
N ILE A 54 -1.69 -15.93 -10.54
CA ILE A 54 -1.31 -14.53 -10.80
C ILE A 54 0.04 -14.51 -11.50
N ARG A 55 0.04 -14.11 -12.79
CA ARG A 55 1.24 -14.17 -13.65
C ARG A 55 2.37 -13.23 -13.22
N GLU A 56 2.04 -12.03 -12.78
CA GLU A 56 3.01 -10.97 -12.45
C GLU A 56 2.80 -10.51 -11.01
N LEU A 57 2.95 -11.44 -10.07
CA LEU A 57 2.68 -11.21 -8.66
C LEU A 57 3.50 -10.01 -8.12
N ALA A 58 2.78 -8.95 -7.77
CA ALA A 58 3.32 -7.74 -7.15
C ALA A 58 3.46 -7.88 -5.62
N GLY A 59 2.66 -8.76 -5.03
CA GLY A 59 2.67 -9.02 -3.61
C GLY A 59 1.37 -9.63 -3.09
N TYR A 60 1.09 -9.38 -1.82
CA TYR A 60 -0.07 -9.92 -1.13
C TYR A 60 -0.94 -8.83 -0.55
N ARG A 61 -2.23 -9.10 -0.34
CA ARG A 61 -3.15 -8.14 0.27
C ARG A 61 -4.00 -8.75 1.37
N VAL A 62 -4.31 -7.93 2.36
CA VAL A 62 -5.16 -8.28 3.50
C VAL A 62 -6.11 -7.12 3.76
N LYS A 63 -7.41 -7.39 3.84
CA LYS A 63 -8.36 -6.44 4.43
C LYS A 63 -8.16 -6.45 5.94
N SER A 64 -7.85 -5.30 6.54
CA SER A 64 -7.49 -5.23 7.96
C SER A 64 -8.66 -5.54 8.90
N SER A 65 -9.91 -5.45 8.45
CA SER A 65 -11.09 -5.93 9.16
C SER A 65 -12.26 -6.18 8.18
N THR A 66 -13.38 -6.67 8.69
CA THR A 66 -14.64 -6.86 7.94
C THR A 66 -15.44 -5.57 7.77
N HIS A 67 -15.03 -4.46 8.39
CA HIS A 67 -15.65 -3.15 8.17
C HIS A 67 -15.12 -2.56 6.87
N ASP A 68 -16.01 -1.99 6.06
CA ASP A 68 -15.67 -1.39 4.77
C ASP A 68 -14.67 -0.23 4.90
N GLU A 69 -14.64 0.47 6.03
CA GLU A 69 -13.71 1.58 6.29
C GLU A 69 -12.27 1.14 6.61
N ALA A 70 -12.02 -0.17 6.77
CA ALA A 70 -10.70 -0.64 7.17
C ALA A 70 -9.70 -0.60 6.00
N PRO A 71 -8.46 -0.14 6.26
CA PRO A 71 -7.46 -0.06 5.20
C PRO A 71 -7.12 -1.46 4.67
N ILE A 72 -6.92 -1.53 3.36
CA ILE A 72 -6.32 -2.68 2.70
C ILE A 72 -4.80 -2.55 2.85
N LEU A 73 -4.20 -3.58 3.43
CA LEU A 73 -2.75 -3.70 3.54
C LEU A 73 -2.22 -4.44 2.31
N PHE A 74 -1.33 -3.80 1.57
CA PHE A 74 -0.61 -4.37 0.44
C PHE A 74 0.83 -4.64 0.85
N TYR A 75 1.17 -5.92 1.00
CA TYR A 75 2.53 -6.41 1.17
C TYR A 75 3.21 -6.49 -0.19
N THR A 76 3.78 -5.37 -0.64
CA THR A 76 4.43 -5.23 -1.93
C THR A 76 5.85 -5.82 -1.90
N LEU A 77 6.15 -6.69 -2.86
CA LEU A 77 7.47 -7.29 -2.98
C LEU A 77 8.54 -6.22 -3.29
N PRO A 78 9.77 -6.34 -2.74
CA PRO A 78 10.78 -5.29 -2.85
C PRO A 78 11.15 -4.92 -4.29
N THR A 79 11.22 -5.91 -5.19
CA THR A 79 11.52 -5.67 -6.61
C THR A 79 10.46 -4.80 -7.27
N VAL A 80 9.18 -5.10 -7.05
CA VAL A 80 8.06 -4.35 -7.62
C VAL A 80 8.00 -2.94 -7.03
N PHE A 81 8.15 -2.84 -5.71
CA PHE A 81 8.17 -1.54 -5.04
C PHE A 81 9.26 -0.62 -5.60
N LYS A 82 10.48 -1.12 -5.79
CA LYS A 82 11.62 -0.33 -6.26
C LYS A 82 11.57 -0.02 -7.75
N ASN A 83 11.25 -1.02 -8.57
CA ASN A 83 11.44 -0.94 -10.03
C ASN A 83 10.17 -0.48 -10.76
N GLU A 84 9.00 -0.61 -10.15
CA GLU A 84 7.72 -0.25 -10.76
C GLU A 84 7.07 0.93 -10.04
N ILE A 85 6.93 0.86 -8.71
CA ILE A 85 6.24 1.90 -7.94
C ILE A 85 7.14 3.12 -7.72
N ALA A 86 8.37 2.93 -7.22
CA ALA A 86 9.33 3.99 -6.95
C ALA A 86 10.24 4.31 -8.15
N LYS A 87 9.92 3.82 -9.35
CA LYS A 87 10.81 3.77 -10.52
C LYS A 87 11.54 5.09 -10.86
N THR A 88 10.88 6.21 -10.64
CA THR A 88 11.34 7.56 -11.00
C THR A 88 12.03 8.30 -9.85
N PHE A 89 12.08 7.70 -8.66
CA PHE A 89 12.55 8.33 -7.43
C PHE A 89 13.63 7.50 -6.74
N ASN A 90 14.44 8.14 -5.90
CA ASN A 90 15.28 7.41 -4.95
C ASN A 90 14.36 6.68 -3.95
N THR A 91 14.59 5.37 -3.76
CA THR A 91 13.71 4.53 -2.92
C THR A 91 13.64 4.99 -1.46
N ASP A 92 14.72 5.51 -0.88
CA ASP A 92 14.74 5.97 0.50
C ASP A 92 13.91 7.24 0.68
N ILE A 93 14.07 8.21 -0.23
CA ILE A 93 13.25 9.44 -0.26
C ILE A 93 11.78 9.10 -0.50
N PHE A 94 11.51 8.21 -1.46
CA PHE A 94 10.16 7.75 -1.77
C PHE A 94 9.49 7.06 -0.58
N SER A 95 10.22 6.17 0.10
CA SER A 95 9.71 5.46 1.28
C SER A 95 9.47 6.42 2.45
N ASP A 96 10.36 7.37 2.67
CA ASP A 96 10.21 8.37 3.73
C ASP A 96 9.02 9.29 3.48
N ALA A 97 8.86 9.76 2.23
CA ALA A 97 7.70 10.52 1.81
C ALA A 97 6.42 9.72 2.07
N LEU A 98 6.30 8.49 1.55
CA LEU A 98 5.11 7.66 1.76
C LEU A 98 4.83 7.34 3.24
N HIS A 99 5.88 7.21 4.05
CA HIS A 99 5.73 6.99 5.48
C HIS A 99 5.18 8.23 6.18
N LYS A 100 5.73 9.41 5.87
CA LYS A 100 5.16 10.68 6.30
C LYS A 100 3.72 10.82 5.82
N LEU A 101 3.42 10.34 4.60
CA LEU A 101 2.07 10.23 4.01
C LEU A 101 1.08 9.35 4.80
N GLY A 102 1.56 8.55 5.75
CA GLY A 102 0.74 7.51 6.38
C GLY A 102 0.34 6.39 5.41
N ILE A 103 0.89 6.36 4.19
CA ILE A 103 0.62 5.33 3.17
C ILE A 103 1.54 4.13 3.38
N LEU A 104 2.80 4.36 3.79
CA LEU A 104 3.76 3.28 4.06
C LEU A 104 3.92 3.05 5.56
N LYS A 105 3.68 1.81 5.98
CA LYS A 105 3.87 1.42 7.38
C LYS A 105 5.35 1.17 7.66
N LYS A 106 5.90 1.92 8.62
CA LYS A 106 7.26 1.68 9.14
C LYS A 106 7.22 0.65 10.28
N PRO A 107 8.02 -0.42 10.23
CA PRO A 107 8.14 -1.37 11.34
C PRO A 107 8.78 -0.70 12.57
N ALA A 108 8.25 -0.97 13.76
CA ALA A 108 8.70 -0.34 15.01
C ALA A 108 10.16 -0.68 15.37
N ASN A 109 10.63 -1.88 15.01
CA ASN A 109 11.91 -2.44 15.47
C ASN A 109 12.91 -2.75 14.35
N GLU A 110 12.65 -2.37 13.10
CA GLU A 110 13.55 -2.69 11.98
C GLU A 110 14.17 -1.43 11.39
N LYS A 111 15.48 -1.49 11.08
CA LYS A 111 16.17 -0.45 10.32
C LYS A 111 15.70 -0.50 8.86
N GLY A 112 14.68 0.28 8.54
CA GLY A 112 14.16 0.46 7.18
C GLY A 112 12.63 0.44 7.11
N TYR A 113 12.10 0.36 5.89
CA TYR A 113 10.67 0.38 5.60
C TYR A 113 10.10 -0.98 5.20
N GLN A 114 10.93 -2.03 5.17
CA GLN A 114 10.49 -3.39 4.87
C GLN A 114 10.14 -4.14 6.15
N SER A 115 9.01 -4.86 6.12
CA SER A 115 8.57 -5.76 7.18
C SER A 115 8.37 -7.18 6.60
N ARG A 116 7.95 -8.11 7.45
CA ARG A 116 7.64 -9.48 7.04
C ARG A 116 6.18 -9.63 6.64
N THR A 117 5.92 -10.40 5.60
CA THR A 117 4.56 -10.87 5.28
C THR A 117 4.00 -11.74 6.40
N PRO A 118 2.66 -11.93 6.46
CA PRO A 118 2.08 -13.08 7.14
C PRO A 118 2.68 -14.37 6.58
N ARG A 119 2.55 -15.48 7.31
CA ARG A 119 3.07 -16.75 6.81
C ARG A 119 2.30 -17.21 5.58
N LEU A 120 3.03 -17.41 4.49
CA LEU A 120 2.50 -17.72 3.17
C LEU A 120 2.37 -19.24 3.05
N LYS A 121 1.16 -19.76 3.25
CA LYS A 121 0.89 -21.20 3.25
C LYS A 121 1.29 -21.88 1.94
N HIS A 122 0.98 -21.27 0.80
CA HIS A 122 1.32 -21.77 -0.54
C HIS A 122 2.83 -21.89 -0.80
N LEU A 123 3.68 -21.20 -0.02
CA LEU A 123 5.14 -21.30 -0.10
C LEU A 123 5.75 -22.09 1.08
N GLY A 124 4.99 -23.02 1.68
CA GLY A 124 5.50 -23.82 2.81
C GLY A 124 5.59 -23.04 4.12
N ASN A 125 4.68 -22.09 4.35
CA ASN A 125 4.56 -21.33 5.61
C ASN A 125 5.72 -20.36 5.89
N ILE A 126 6.41 -19.89 4.86
CA ILE A 126 7.51 -18.91 4.96
C ILE A 126 7.00 -17.47 5.09
N GLN A 127 7.88 -16.56 5.49
CA GLN A 127 7.65 -15.12 5.43
C GLN A 127 8.65 -14.48 4.46
N GLN A 128 8.19 -13.52 3.66
CA GLN A 128 9.03 -12.75 2.76
C GLN A 128 9.17 -11.31 3.26
N ARG A 129 10.20 -10.61 2.79
CA ARG A 129 10.34 -9.16 2.97
C ARG A 129 9.37 -8.43 2.06
N ALA A 130 8.70 -7.40 2.56
CA ALA A 130 7.77 -6.57 1.79
C ALA A 130 7.69 -5.15 2.33
N TYR A 131 7.34 -4.20 1.46
CA TYR A 131 6.88 -2.87 1.84
C TYR A 131 5.37 -2.95 2.09
N ILE A 132 4.88 -2.39 3.21
CA ILE A 132 3.46 -2.47 3.56
C ILE A 132 2.80 -1.14 3.22
N LEU A 133 2.15 -1.10 2.06
CA LEU A 133 1.33 0.03 1.64
C LEU A 133 -0.09 -0.11 2.19
N MET A 134 -0.69 1.02 2.56
CA MET A 134 -2.02 1.10 3.14
C MET A 134 -2.88 1.95 2.23
N LEU A 135 -4.01 1.40 1.79
CA LEU A 135 -5.03 2.13 1.05
C LEU A 135 -6.32 2.07 1.85
N VAL A 136 -6.80 3.22 2.31
CA VAL A 136 -8.17 3.32 2.81
C VAL A 136 -9.07 3.35 1.57
N PRO A 137 -10.03 2.43 1.43
CA PRO A 137 -11.01 2.53 0.35
C PRO A 137 -11.76 3.85 0.52
N ASP A 138 -11.84 4.66 -0.53
CA ASP A 138 -12.81 5.75 -0.56
C ASP A 138 -14.20 5.12 -0.40
N GLU A 139 -15.03 5.68 0.48
CA GLU A 139 -16.46 5.52 0.31
C GLU A 139 -16.76 6.08 -1.08
N GLU A 140 -17.15 5.22 -2.03
CA GLU A 140 -17.71 5.71 -3.28
C GLU A 140 -18.86 6.63 -2.87
N GLU A 141 -18.70 7.95 -3.04
CA GLU A 141 -19.79 8.90 -2.90
C GLU A 141 -20.80 8.55 -4.01
N GLU A 142 -21.77 7.70 -3.66
CA GLU A 142 -22.94 7.33 -4.48
C GLU A 142 -23.89 8.52 -4.65
#